data_AF-A0A949E4N1-F1
#
_entry.id   AF-A0A949E4N1-F1
#
_cell.length_a   1.000
_cell.length_b   1.000
_cell.length_c   1.000
_cell.angle_alpha   90.00
_cell.angle_beta   90.00
_cell.angle_gamma   90.00
#
_symmetry.space_group_name_H-M   'P 1'
#
loop_
_entity.id
_entity.type
_entity.pdbx_description
1 polymer ?
#
loop_
_entity_poly.entity_id
_entity_poly.type
_entity_poly.pdbx_seq_one_letter_code
_entity_poly.pdbx_strand_id
1 'polypeptide(L)' 'MTTSQLRKQIADQLKTLSDDRLLAACHFVEYLNESGDNAATAELLKIKGFQSSLRRAEKQAAQGRTVPLSKARRDV' A
#
# COMPACT_ATOMS: atom_id res chain seq x y z
N MET A 1 -15.79 19.88 6.26
CA MET A 1 -16.18 19.64 4.86
C MET A 1 -17.01 18.38 4.80
N THR A 2 -18.20 18.41 4.22
CA THR A 2 -19.07 17.23 4.11
C THR A 2 -18.60 16.32 2.98
N THR A 3 -18.99 15.04 3.00
CA THR A 3 -18.68 14.09 1.92
C THR A 3 -19.17 14.57 0.56
N SER A 4 -20.32 15.26 0.52
CA SER A 4 -20.87 15.85 -0.71
C SER A 4 -19.98 16.99 -1.23
N GLN A 5 -19.50 17.87 -0.35
CA GLN A 5 -18.58 18.95 -0.70
C GLN A 5 -17.25 18.40 -1.24
N LEU A 6 -16.71 17.34 -0.63
CA LEU A 6 -15.47 16.70 -1.07
C LEU A 6 -15.61 16.06 -2.46
N ARG A 7 -16.71 15.32 -2.71
CA ARG A 7 -16.97 14.72 -4.03
C ARG A 7 -17.08 15.76 -5.13
N LYS A 8 -17.77 16.87 -4.86
CA LYS A 8 -17.90 17.98 -5.81
C LYS A 8 -16.53 18.60 -6.11
N GLN A 9 -15.73 18.87 -5.09
CA GLN A 9 -14.40 19.45 -5.25
C GLN A 9 -13.48 18.55 -6.09
N ILE A 10 -13.47 17.24 -5.85
CA ILE A 10 -12.69 16.28 -6.64
C ILE A 10 -13.17 16.29 -8.10
N ALA A 11 -14.47 16.23 -8.34
CA ALA A 11 -15.03 16.26 -9.70
C ALA A 11 -14.66 17.54 -10.45
N ASP A 12 -14.67 18.69 -9.78
CA ASP A 12 -14.30 19.96 -10.38
C ASP A 12 -12.78 20.06 -10.64
N GLN A 13 -11.94 19.47 -9.78
CA GLN A 13 -10.49 19.39 -10.01
C GLN A 13 -10.14 18.46 -11.18
N LEU A 14 -10.83 17.33 -11.33
CA LEU A 14 -10.58 16.39 -12.44
C LEU A 14 -10.85 17.03 -13.81
N LYS A 15 -11.85 17.91 -13.91
CA LYS A 15 -12.19 18.62 -15.17
C LYS A 15 -11.08 19.55 -15.68
N THR A 16 -10.17 19.98 -14.82
CA THR A 16 -9.11 20.94 -15.18
C THR A 16 -7.77 20.26 -15.47
N LEU A 17 -7.68 18.94 -15.31
CA LEU A 17 -6.47 18.18 -15.61
C LEU A 17 -6.30 17.99 -17.11
N SER A 18 -5.05 17.96 -17.55
CA SER A 18 -4.68 17.46 -18.88
C SER A 18 -4.85 15.94 -18.94
N ASP A 19 -4.96 15.39 -20.15
CA ASP A 19 -5.17 13.95 -20.39
C ASP A 19 -4.16 13.07 -19.64
N ASP A 20 -2.85 13.39 -19.72
CA ASP A 20 -1.80 12.66 -19.00
C ASP A 20 -2.00 12.64 -17.48
N ARG A 21 -2.47 13.75 -16.91
CA ARG A 21 -2.73 13.88 -15.47
C ARG A 21 -4.03 13.20 -15.07
N LEU A 22 -5.02 13.19 -15.96
CA LEU A 22 -6.26 12.46 -15.77
C LEU A 22 -6.01 10.95 -15.77
N LEU A 23 -5.13 10.46 -16.65
CA LEU A 23 -4.68 9.08 -16.68
C LEU A 23 -3.98 8.68 -15.37
N ALA A 24 -3.08 9.51 -14.86
CA ALA A 24 -2.45 9.29 -13.57
C ALA A 24 -3.46 9.28 -12.41
N ALA A 25 -4.46 10.16 -12.43
CA ALA A 25 -5.54 10.18 -11.46
C ALA A 25 -6.41 8.90 -11.53
N CYS A 26 -6.64 8.38 -12.74
CA CYS A 26 -7.36 7.11 -12.96
C CYS A 26 -6.62 5.95 -12.28
N HIS A 27 -5.32 5.80 -12.56
CA HIS A 27 -4.50 4.77 -11.92
C HIS A 27 -4.43 4.91 -10.41
N PHE A 28 -4.42 6.13 -9.88
CA PHE A 28 -4.43 6.33 -8.44
C PHE A 28 -5.77 5.91 -7.80
N VAL A 29 -6.91 6.19 -8.47
CA VAL A 29 -8.22 5.75 -8.00
C VAL A 29 -8.36 4.23 -8.09
N GLU A 30 -7.85 3.60 -9.15
CA GLU A 30 -7.72 2.14 -9.27
C GLU A 30 -6.90 1.57 -8.11
N TYR A 31 -5.72 2.11 -7.85
CA TYR A 31 -4.89 1.75 -6.71
C TYR A 31 -5.63 1.89 -5.38
N LEU A 32 -6.39 2.97 -5.15
CA LEU A 32 -7.15 3.16 -3.91
C LEU A 32 -8.28 2.12 -3.75
N ASN A 33 -8.94 1.75 -4.85
CA ASN A 33 -9.96 0.70 -4.84
C ASN A 33 -9.34 -0.68 -4.58
N GLU A 34 -8.18 -0.97 -5.18
CA GLU A 34 -7.47 -2.24 -4.99
C GLU A 34 -6.81 -2.35 -3.61
N SER A 35 -6.26 -1.25 -3.09
CA SER A 35 -5.60 -1.20 -1.79
C SER A 35 -6.58 -1.28 -0.62
N GLY A 36 -7.85 -0.94 -0.85
CA GLY A 36 -8.94 -1.14 0.11
C GLY A 36 -9.38 -2.60 0.24
N ASP A 37 -9.15 -3.43 -0.79
CA ASP A 37 -9.74 -4.77 -0.93
C ASP A 37 -8.75 -5.85 -1.39
N ASN A 38 -7.45 -5.69 -1.13
CA ASN A 38 -6.50 -6.75 -1.49
C ASN A 38 -6.62 -7.92 -0.49
N ALA A 39 -7.32 -8.99 -0.90
CA ALA A 39 -7.58 -10.18 -0.09
C ALA A 39 -6.30 -10.76 0.56
N ALA A 40 -5.16 -10.67 -0.13
CA ALA A 40 -3.86 -11.10 0.40
C ALA A 40 -3.39 -10.25 1.60
N THR A 41 -3.61 -8.94 1.59
CA THR A 41 -3.29 -8.04 2.71
C THR A 41 -4.26 -8.27 3.88
N ALA A 42 -5.54 -8.53 3.60
CA ALA A 42 -6.54 -8.83 4.61
C ALA A 42 -6.26 -10.18 5.32
N GLU A 43 -5.74 -11.19 4.61
CA GLU A 43 -5.32 -12.46 5.20
C GLU A 43 -4.14 -12.30 6.15
N LEU A 44 -3.14 -11.49 5.80
CA LEU A 44 -1.99 -11.21 6.68
C LEU A 44 -2.41 -10.57 8.00
N LEU A 45 -3.42 -9.69 7.97
CA LEU A 45 -3.96 -9.05 9.17
C LEU A 45 -4.74 -10.03 10.08
N LYS A 46 -5.22 -11.16 9.54
CA LYS A 46 -5.85 -12.24 10.32
C LYS A 46 -4.83 -13.12 11.04
N ILE A 47 -3.56 -13.09 10.65
CA ILE A 47 -2.51 -13.89 11.30
C ILE A 47 -2.18 -13.31 12.67
N LYS A 48 -2.50 -14.08 13.73
CA LYS A 48 -2.26 -13.66 15.12
C LYS A 48 -0.79 -13.30 15.34
N GLY A 49 -0.55 -12.06 15.79
CA GLY A 49 0.79 -11.58 16.11
C GLY A 49 1.62 -11.12 14.92
N PHE A 50 1.11 -11.20 13.68
CA PHE A 50 1.85 -10.82 12.48
C PHE A 50 2.39 -9.39 12.53
N GLN A 51 1.55 -8.41 12.88
CA GLN A 51 1.97 -7.01 12.98
C GLN A 51 3.11 -6.79 13.99
N SER A 52 3.08 -7.50 15.12
CA SER A 52 4.13 -7.41 16.13
C SER A 52 5.42 -8.09 15.69
N SER A 53 5.33 -9.19 14.95
CA SER A 53 6.47 -9.86 14.33
C SER A 53 7.11 -9.02 13.23
N LEU A 54 6.29 -8.36 12.39
CA LEU A 54 6.74 -7.45 11.33
C LEU A 54 7.52 -6.27 11.92
N ARG A 55 6.94 -5.56 12.89
CA ARG A 55 7.62 -4.44 13.59
C ARG A 55 8.95 -4.86 14.20
N ARG A 56 9.03 -6.08 14.74
CA ARG A 56 10.28 -6.62 15.29
C ARG A 56 11.31 -6.89 14.21
N ALA A 57 10.90 -7.47 13.08
CA ALA A 57 11.77 -7.74 11.94
C ALA A 57 12.34 -6.45 11.34
N GLU A 58 11.51 -5.41 11.18
CA GLU A 58 11.95 -4.08 10.70
C GLU A 58 13.00 -3.48 11.64
N LYS A 59 12.78 -3.56 12.96
CA LYS A 59 13.77 -3.09 13.95
C LYS A 59 15.08 -3.87 13.88
N GLN A 60 15.02 -5.19 13.65
CA GLN A 60 16.20 -6.02 13.47
C GLN A 60 16.96 -5.64 12.19
N ALA A 61 16.25 -5.41 11.09
CA ALA A 61 16.84 -4.97 9.82
C ALA A 61 17.53 -3.60 9.96
N ALA A 62 16.89 -2.63 10.62
CA ALA A 62 17.48 -1.32 10.91
C ALA A 62 18.74 -1.41 11.78
N GLN A 63 18.86 -2.45 12.61
CA GLN A 63 20.05 -2.74 13.42
C GLN A 63 21.10 -3.58 12.67
N GLY A 64 20.93 -3.80 11.36
CA GLY A 64 21.83 -4.63 10.55
C GLY A 64 21.73 -6.13 10.84
N ARG A 65 20.75 -6.58 11.64
CA ARG A 65 20.53 -7.99 11.98
C ARG A 65 19.78 -8.69 10.86
N THR A 66 20.42 -8.78 9.71
CA THR A 66 19.92 -9.44 8.51
C THR A 66 20.84 -10.60 8.13
N VAL A 67 20.31 -11.56 7.37
CA VAL A 67 21.09 -12.67 6.83
C VAL A 67 21.19 -12.46 5.31
N PRO A 68 22.41 -12.49 4.74
CA PRO A 68 22.58 -12.47 3.29
C PRO A 68 21.81 -13.62 2.64
N LEU A 69 21.17 -13.35 1.50
CA LEU A 69 20.34 -14.34 0.81
C LEU A 69 21.09 -15.65 0.51
N SER A 70 22.38 -15.55 0.16
CA SER A 70 23.26 -16.70 -0.09
C SER A 70 23.38 -17.64 1.11
N LYS A 71 23.19 -17.14 2.34
CA LYS A 71 23.22 -17.92 3.58
C LYS A 71 21.83 -18.35 4.06
N ALA A 72 20.77 -17.82 3.46
CA ALA A 72 19.38 -18.12 3.81
C ALA A 72 18.75 -19.22 2.93
N ARG A 73 19.24 -19.38 1.70
CA ARG A 73 18.88 -20.48 0.80
C ARG A 73 19.36 -21.81 1.38
N ARG A 74 18.54 -22.87 1.27
CA ARG A 74 18.86 -24.23 1.77
C ARG A 74 18.96 -25.26 0.64
N ASP A 75 18.81 -24.80 -0.59
CA ASP A 75 18.49 -25.59 -1.77
C ASP A 75 19.33 -25.15 -2.99
N VAL A 76 20.62 -24.90 -2.74
CA VAL A 76 21.66 -24.80 -3.79
C VAL A 76 22.79 -25.76 -3.46
#